data_AF-A0A165BKB6-F1
#
_entry.id   AF-A0A165BKB6-F1
#
_cell.length_a   1.000
_cell.length_b   1.000
_cell.length_c   1.000
_cell.angle_alpha   90.00
_cell.angle_beta   90.00
_cell.angle_gamma   90.00
#
_symmetry.space_group_name_H-M   'P 1'
#
loop_
_entity.id
_entity.type
_entity.pdbx_description
1 polymer ?
#
loop_
_entity_poly.entity_id
_entity_poly.type
_entity_poly.pdbx_seq_one_letter_code
_entity_poly.pdbx_strand_id
1 'polypeptide(L)'
;MLALIKRWNHPTQFDHFTFMPGITDLPEDLLVPIFSLARESPLDVLQLGYVCSDWKRIVSSTGALFAEITAGTDYDTDVSFDQLSGVLVLSRDAPLHLTVRCWVEKDYNVACAAILDHMGHIRELELHVDVLDWESHGTAVCPLKSALSVPAPMLEDAFIDLDGAHLWAVVDYQLFGGFAPCLTRLQLHGVEITNPIQPAFSRIEYFFGPSAISDMAGRTALVAHALTLGQLFPALADLTLTDSTSFLAITECDVFPTHLDGSDIRYCRRLRDDESDEIETGYEALRGLETAN
;
A
#
# COMPACT_ATOMS: atom_id res chain seq x y z
N MET A 1 -24.84 25.45 -4.62
CA MET A 1 -23.75 25.05 -5.54
C MET A 1 -23.45 23.56 -5.40
N LEU A 2 -23.03 23.07 -4.24
CA LEU A 2 -22.87 21.62 -3.98
C LEU A 2 -24.15 20.79 -4.24
N ALA A 3 -25.33 21.31 -3.88
CA ALA A 3 -26.61 20.65 -4.19
C ALA A 3 -26.99 20.65 -5.69
N LEU A 4 -26.39 21.55 -6.49
CA LEU A 4 -26.55 21.58 -7.95
C LEU A 4 -25.60 20.58 -8.62
N ILE A 5 -24.38 20.46 -8.09
CA ILE A 5 -23.37 19.48 -8.52
C ILE A 5 -23.84 18.05 -8.18
N LYS A 6 -24.37 17.80 -6.97
CA LYS A 6 -24.93 16.48 -6.59
C LYS A 6 -26.13 16.06 -7.45
N ARG A 7 -26.83 17.01 -8.08
CA ARG A 7 -27.97 16.73 -8.97
C ARG A 7 -27.53 16.36 -10.39
N TRP A 8 -26.27 16.62 -10.75
CA TRP A 8 -25.67 16.29 -12.05
C TRP A 8 -25.16 14.84 -12.14
N ASN A 9 -24.86 14.18 -11.02
CA ASN A 9 -24.33 12.81 -10.97
C ASN A 9 -25.36 11.69 -11.25
N HIS A 10 -26.59 12.03 -11.68
CA HIS A 10 -27.58 11.04 -12.12
C HIS A 10 -27.67 10.97 -13.65
N PRO A 11 -27.30 9.84 -14.30
CA PRO A 11 -27.09 9.78 -15.76
C PRO A 11 -28.34 9.93 -16.64
N THR A 12 -29.55 9.98 -16.07
CA THR A 12 -30.80 9.83 -16.81
C THR A 12 -31.55 11.13 -17.11
N GLN A 13 -30.98 12.31 -16.83
CA GLN A 13 -31.63 13.60 -17.09
C GLN A 13 -30.69 14.63 -17.74
N PHE A 14 -30.06 14.28 -18.87
CA PHE A 14 -29.24 15.21 -19.66
C PHE A 14 -29.98 15.93 -20.79
N ASP A 15 -31.32 15.91 -20.81
CA ASP A 15 -32.11 16.69 -21.76
C ASP A 15 -32.55 18.01 -21.12
N HIS A 16 -31.85 19.09 -21.49
CA HIS A 16 -32.24 20.51 -21.33
C HIS A 16 -32.09 21.19 -19.96
N PHE A 17 -30.88 21.19 -19.37
CA PHE A 17 -30.53 22.25 -18.40
C PHE A 17 -29.89 23.45 -19.09
N THR A 18 -30.58 24.59 -19.04
CA THR A 18 -30.04 25.90 -19.41
C THR A 18 -29.01 26.29 -18.35
N PHE A 19 -27.73 26.36 -18.73
CA PHE A 19 -26.66 26.80 -17.84
C PHE A 19 -26.97 28.20 -17.28
N MET A 20 -26.80 28.39 -15.97
CA MET A 20 -26.83 29.74 -15.41
C MET A 20 -25.65 30.53 -16.00
N PRO A 21 -25.89 31.67 -16.67
CA PRO A 21 -24.80 32.49 -17.18
C PRO A 21 -23.89 32.94 -16.03
N GLY A 22 -22.57 32.73 -16.19
CA GLY A 22 -21.53 33.16 -15.26
C GLY A 22 -20.84 32.05 -14.44
N ILE A 23 -21.35 30.81 -14.42
CA ILE A 23 -20.65 29.70 -13.73
C ILE A 23 -19.39 29.25 -14.50
N THR A 24 -19.40 29.34 -15.82
CA THR A 24 -18.26 28.97 -16.68
C THR A 24 -17.08 29.92 -16.57
N ASP A 25 -17.29 31.13 -16.05
CA ASP A 25 -16.32 32.21 -16.05
C ASP A 25 -15.64 32.39 -14.68
N LEU A 26 -15.79 31.40 -13.78
CA LEU A 26 -15.09 31.40 -12.49
C LEU A 26 -13.57 31.26 -12.72
N PRO A 27 -12.75 32.00 -11.96
CA PRO A 27 -11.31 31.91 -12.10
C PRO A 27 -10.77 30.59 -11.52
N GLU A 28 -9.62 30.15 -12.04
CA GLU A 28 -9.02 28.83 -11.76
C GLU A 28 -8.72 28.61 -10.27
N ASP A 29 -8.29 29.67 -9.58
CA ASP A 29 -8.02 29.68 -8.13
C ASP A 29 -9.26 29.43 -7.27
N LEU A 30 -10.46 29.67 -7.80
CA LEU A 30 -11.72 29.29 -7.15
C LEU A 30 -12.22 27.92 -7.62
N LEU A 31 -12.00 27.57 -8.89
CA LEU A 31 -12.45 26.30 -9.47
C LEU A 31 -11.73 25.09 -8.87
N VAL A 32 -10.41 25.17 -8.67
CA VAL A 32 -9.63 24.04 -8.12
C VAL A 32 -10.13 23.63 -6.72
N PRO A 33 -10.29 24.55 -5.74
CA PRO A 33 -10.90 24.20 -4.46
C PRO A 33 -12.33 23.65 -4.58
N ILE A 34 -13.15 24.17 -5.52
CA ILE A 34 -14.49 23.65 -5.76
C ILE A 34 -14.43 22.21 -6.26
N PHE A 35 -13.53 21.90 -7.20
CA PHE A 35 -13.34 20.54 -7.73
C PHE A 35 -12.84 19.60 -6.64
N SER A 36 -11.88 20.03 -5.81
CA SER A 36 -11.39 19.26 -4.67
C SER A 36 -12.50 18.94 -3.65
N LEU A 37 -13.40 19.89 -3.37
CA LEU A 37 -14.52 19.70 -2.44
C LEU A 37 -15.67 18.87 -3.03
N ALA A 38 -15.80 18.86 -4.35
CA ALA A 38 -16.81 18.08 -5.06
C ALA A 38 -16.37 16.62 -5.31
N ARG A 39 -15.10 16.31 -5.07
CA ARG A 39 -14.50 15.00 -5.32
C ARG A 39 -14.97 14.00 -4.25
N GLU A 40 -15.93 13.17 -4.62
CA GLU A 40 -16.20 11.90 -3.92
C GLU A 40 -15.36 10.78 -4.58
N SER A 41 -15.18 10.81 -5.91
CA SER A 41 -14.23 9.99 -6.68
C SER A 41 -13.44 10.85 -7.70
N PRO A 42 -12.22 10.44 -8.13
CA PRO A 42 -11.51 11.08 -9.25
C PRO A 42 -12.35 11.14 -10.54
N LEU A 43 -13.27 10.20 -10.74
CA LEU A 43 -14.15 10.19 -11.91
C LEU A 43 -15.17 11.34 -11.91
N ASP A 44 -15.62 11.79 -10.73
CA ASP A 44 -16.52 12.95 -10.61
C ASP A 44 -15.82 14.22 -11.11
N VAL A 45 -14.53 14.37 -10.79
CA VAL A 45 -13.73 15.50 -11.24
C VAL A 45 -13.58 15.49 -12.77
N LEU A 46 -13.40 14.30 -13.37
CA LEU A 46 -13.42 14.16 -14.83
C LEU A 46 -14.77 14.57 -15.43
N GLN A 47 -15.87 14.27 -14.75
CA GLN A 47 -17.21 14.67 -15.21
C GLN A 47 -17.38 16.19 -15.24
N LEU A 48 -16.84 16.91 -14.25
CA LEU A 48 -16.81 18.38 -14.23
C LEU A 48 -16.05 18.94 -15.44
N GLY A 49 -15.04 18.22 -15.94
CA GLY A 49 -14.32 18.58 -17.15
C GLY A 49 -15.20 18.63 -18.42
N TYR A 50 -16.38 18.01 -18.44
CA TYR A 50 -17.28 18.07 -19.61
C TYR A 50 -18.17 19.32 -19.65
N VAL A 51 -18.12 20.17 -18.61
CA VAL A 51 -18.92 21.42 -18.53
C VAL A 51 -18.55 22.39 -19.66
N CYS A 52 -17.27 22.71 -19.80
CA CYS A 52 -16.73 23.57 -20.84
C CYS A 52 -15.24 23.29 -21.07
N SER A 53 -14.67 23.84 -22.15
CA SER A 53 -13.26 23.64 -22.51
C SER A 53 -12.29 24.10 -21.42
N ASP A 54 -12.63 25.18 -20.70
CA ASP A 54 -11.75 25.76 -19.68
C ASP A 54 -11.70 24.88 -18.43
N TRP A 55 -12.84 24.33 -18.01
CA TRP A 55 -12.90 23.37 -16.91
C TRP A 55 -12.16 22.09 -17.27
N LYS A 56 -12.34 21.59 -18.50
CA LYS A 56 -11.56 20.45 -19.01
C LYS A 56 -10.06 20.69 -18.88
N ARG A 57 -9.59 21.87 -19.32
CA ARG A 57 -8.17 22.27 -19.22
C ARG A 57 -7.71 22.23 -17.76
N ILE A 58 -8.44 22.87 -16.86
CA ILE A 58 -8.09 22.94 -15.43
C ILE A 58 -8.00 21.53 -14.83
N VAL A 59 -9.03 20.70 -15.03
CA VAL A 59 -9.04 19.31 -14.57
C VAL A 59 -7.83 18.56 -15.11
N SER A 60 -7.56 18.64 -16.41
CA SER A 60 -6.44 17.91 -17.03
C SER A 60 -5.04 18.40 -16.66
N SER A 61 -4.90 19.61 -16.11
CA SER A 61 -3.60 20.23 -15.78
C SER A 61 -3.34 20.34 -14.29
N THR A 62 -4.32 20.00 -13.44
CA THR A 62 -4.20 20.11 -11.98
C THR A 62 -4.05 18.71 -11.37
N GLY A 63 -2.84 18.17 -11.36
CA GLY A 63 -2.60 16.80 -10.89
C GLY A 63 -2.95 16.55 -9.41
N ALA A 64 -2.94 17.60 -8.57
CA ALA A 64 -3.37 17.52 -7.18
C ALA A 64 -4.86 17.09 -7.02
N LEU A 65 -5.69 17.27 -8.05
CA LEU A 65 -7.07 16.77 -8.06
C LEU A 65 -7.14 15.24 -8.15
N PHE A 66 -6.03 14.59 -8.49
CA PHE A 66 -5.88 13.14 -8.68
C PHE A 66 -4.81 12.55 -7.76
N ALA A 67 -4.47 13.24 -6.66
CA ALA A 67 -3.41 12.81 -5.74
C ALA A 67 -3.75 11.59 -4.87
N GLU A 68 -4.98 11.06 -4.97
CA GLU A 68 -5.44 9.91 -4.18
C GLU A 68 -6.31 9.01 -5.07
N ILE A 69 -5.88 7.78 -5.32
CA ILE A 69 -6.55 6.90 -6.26
C ILE A 69 -6.72 5.55 -5.58
N THR A 70 -7.97 5.14 -5.39
CA THR A 70 -8.32 3.78 -4.98
C THR A 70 -8.82 3.00 -6.20
N ALA A 71 -8.08 1.99 -6.61
CA ALA A 71 -8.40 1.16 -7.76
C ALA A 71 -8.65 -0.29 -7.37
N GLY A 72 -9.64 -0.91 -8.01
CA GLY A 72 -9.92 -2.33 -7.79
C GLY A 72 -11.26 -2.76 -8.39
N THR A 73 -11.69 -3.98 -8.05
CA THR A 73 -12.91 -4.60 -8.57
C THR A 73 -14.12 -4.54 -7.63
N ASP A 74 -13.95 -3.99 -6.43
CA ASP A 74 -14.97 -4.00 -5.39
C ASP A 74 -15.89 -2.76 -5.44
N TYR A 75 -16.95 -2.76 -4.62
CA TYR A 75 -17.88 -1.64 -4.53
C TYR A 75 -17.28 -0.38 -3.87
N ASP A 76 -16.18 -0.53 -3.12
CA ASP A 76 -15.52 0.55 -2.39
C ASP A 76 -14.31 1.14 -3.16
N THR A 77 -14.26 0.96 -4.48
CA THR A 77 -13.18 1.49 -5.33
C THR A 77 -13.65 2.66 -6.18
N ASP A 78 -12.77 3.63 -6.37
CA ASP A 78 -13.09 4.84 -7.11
C ASP A 78 -12.97 4.67 -8.62
N VAL A 79 -12.06 3.78 -9.04
CA VAL A 79 -11.59 3.63 -10.42
C VAL A 79 -11.44 2.14 -10.74
N SER A 80 -11.98 1.71 -11.88
CA SER A 80 -11.74 0.34 -12.37
C SER A 80 -10.36 0.21 -13.02
N PHE A 81 -9.81 -1.01 -13.12
CA PHE A 81 -8.51 -1.23 -13.76
C PHE A 81 -8.44 -0.77 -15.22
N ASP A 82 -9.55 -0.87 -15.97
CA ASP A 82 -9.64 -0.35 -17.34
C ASP A 82 -9.47 1.19 -17.42
N GLN A 83 -9.77 1.89 -16.34
CA GLN A 83 -9.70 3.36 -16.26
C GLN A 83 -8.40 3.85 -15.58
N LEU A 84 -7.74 2.98 -14.82
CA LEU A 84 -6.62 3.31 -13.94
C LEU A 84 -5.50 4.07 -14.64
N SER A 85 -4.99 3.56 -15.76
CA SER A 85 -3.90 4.21 -16.51
C SER A 85 -4.30 5.62 -17.00
N GLY A 86 -5.57 5.81 -17.38
CA GLY A 86 -6.07 7.12 -17.82
C GLY A 86 -6.10 8.15 -16.69
N VAL A 87 -6.47 7.72 -15.49
CA VAL A 87 -6.51 8.59 -14.29
C VAL A 87 -5.11 8.87 -13.76
N LEU A 88 -4.23 7.86 -13.72
CA LEU A 88 -2.86 8.02 -13.24
C LEU A 88 -2.02 8.99 -14.09
N VAL A 89 -2.28 9.07 -15.39
CA VAL A 89 -1.60 10.07 -16.25
C VAL A 89 -1.89 11.49 -15.78
N LEU A 90 -3.04 11.74 -15.17
CA LEU A 90 -3.44 13.06 -14.68
C LEU A 90 -2.77 13.43 -13.35
N SER A 91 -2.30 12.45 -12.56
CA SER A 91 -1.63 12.69 -11.28
C SER A 91 -0.12 12.87 -11.39
N ARG A 92 0.45 12.75 -12.60
CA ARG A 92 1.91 12.65 -12.85
C ARG A 92 2.77 13.74 -12.20
N ASP A 93 2.24 14.95 -12.06
CA ASP A 93 2.97 16.11 -11.54
C ASP A 93 2.70 16.37 -10.04
N ALA A 94 2.06 15.43 -9.33
CA ALA A 94 1.76 15.54 -7.91
C ALA A 94 2.18 14.26 -7.14
N PRO A 95 2.52 14.37 -5.84
CA PRO A 95 2.66 13.20 -4.98
C PRO A 95 1.36 12.40 -4.95
N LEU A 96 1.46 11.09 -5.15
CA LEU A 96 0.31 10.19 -5.28
C LEU A 96 0.19 9.26 -4.08
N HIS A 97 -1.00 9.19 -3.50
CA HIS A 97 -1.45 8.07 -2.67
C HIS A 97 -2.22 7.10 -3.57
N LEU A 98 -1.69 5.88 -3.73
CA LEU A 98 -2.26 4.84 -4.56
C LEU A 98 -2.65 3.63 -3.71
N THR A 99 -3.94 3.33 -3.66
CA THR A 99 -4.48 2.08 -3.11
C THR A 99 -4.96 1.19 -4.25
N VAL A 100 -4.49 -0.06 -4.28
CA VAL A 100 -4.83 -1.05 -5.29
C VAL A 100 -5.32 -2.32 -4.60
N ARG A 101 -6.56 -2.72 -4.90
CA ARG A 101 -7.19 -3.95 -4.40
C ARG A 101 -7.47 -4.89 -5.56
N CYS A 102 -6.71 -5.98 -5.62
CA CYS A 102 -6.69 -6.90 -6.74
C CYS A 102 -7.07 -8.32 -6.30
N TRP A 103 -8.33 -8.69 -6.52
CA TRP A 103 -8.86 -10.02 -6.21
C TRP A 103 -8.90 -10.94 -7.43
N VAL A 104 -8.74 -10.37 -8.63
CA VAL A 104 -8.87 -11.09 -9.90
C VAL A 104 -7.54 -11.13 -10.63
N GLU A 105 -7.06 -12.33 -10.93
CA GLU A 105 -5.77 -12.58 -11.58
C GLU A 105 -5.56 -11.77 -12.87
N LYS A 106 -6.61 -11.59 -13.68
CA LYS A 106 -6.53 -10.85 -14.96
C LYS A 106 -6.09 -9.39 -14.77
N ASP A 107 -6.49 -8.78 -13.64
CA ASP A 107 -6.31 -7.36 -13.36
C ASP A 107 -4.97 -7.07 -12.70
N TYR A 108 -4.35 -8.10 -12.11
CA TYR A 108 -3.07 -8.02 -11.42
C TYR A 108 -1.92 -7.53 -12.31
N ASN A 109 -1.88 -7.96 -13.57
CA ASN A 109 -0.87 -7.46 -14.51
C ASN A 109 -1.04 -5.96 -14.79
N VAL A 110 -2.29 -5.50 -14.86
CA VAL A 110 -2.61 -4.08 -15.09
C VAL A 110 -2.23 -3.26 -13.86
N ALA A 111 -2.57 -3.75 -12.67
CA ALA A 111 -2.14 -3.18 -11.39
C ALA A 111 -0.62 -3.01 -11.30
N CYS A 112 0.13 -4.09 -11.56
CA CYS A 112 1.59 -4.08 -11.47
C CYS A 112 2.21 -3.16 -12.53
N ALA A 113 1.69 -3.14 -13.75
CA ALA A 113 2.15 -2.22 -14.80
C ALA A 113 1.90 -0.75 -14.42
N ALA A 114 0.72 -0.45 -13.85
CA ALA A 114 0.38 0.88 -13.37
C ALA A 114 1.33 1.35 -12.25
N ILE A 115 1.62 0.48 -11.28
CA ILE A 115 2.60 0.76 -10.21
C ILE A 115 4.00 0.98 -10.81
N LEU A 116 4.44 0.11 -11.72
CA LEU A 116 5.74 0.20 -12.39
C LEU A 116 5.93 1.57 -13.09
N ASP A 117 4.93 2.00 -13.86
CA ASP A 117 4.99 3.23 -14.65
C ASP A 117 4.93 4.51 -13.78
N HIS A 118 4.32 4.42 -12.59
CA HIS A 118 4.06 5.57 -11.72
C HIS A 118 4.88 5.62 -10.42
N MET A 119 5.68 4.60 -10.10
CA MET A 119 6.47 4.51 -8.86
C MET A 119 7.29 5.77 -8.53
N GLY A 120 7.77 6.49 -9.56
CA GLY A 120 8.58 7.70 -9.40
C GLY A 120 7.93 8.85 -8.62
N HIS A 121 6.61 8.89 -8.47
CA HIS A 121 5.89 9.94 -7.74
C HIS A 121 4.86 9.41 -6.74
N ILE A 122 4.80 8.08 -6.56
CA ILE A 122 3.99 7.47 -5.50
C ILE A 122 4.65 7.83 -4.16
N ARG A 123 3.88 8.46 -3.28
CA ARG A 123 4.24 8.80 -1.90
C ARG A 123 3.76 7.72 -0.94
N GLU A 124 2.55 7.22 -1.15
CA GLU A 124 1.93 6.19 -0.31
C GLU A 124 1.41 5.10 -1.23
N LEU A 125 1.82 3.85 -1.00
CA LEU A 125 1.38 2.68 -1.76
C LEU A 125 0.68 1.70 -0.83
N GLU A 126 -0.58 1.41 -1.09
CA GLU A 126 -1.30 0.29 -0.48
C GLU A 126 -1.67 -0.71 -1.57
N LEU A 127 -1.11 -1.92 -1.49
CA LEU A 127 -1.35 -2.98 -2.46
C LEU A 127 -1.91 -4.20 -1.72
N HIS A 128 -3.16 -4.53 -2.01
CA HIS A 128 -3.82 -5.74 -1.55
C HIS A 128 -4.03 -6.66 -2.74
N VAL A 129 -3.53 -7.89 -2.64
CA VAL A 129 -3.66 -8.91 -3.67
C VAL A 129 -4.11 -10.19 -3.01
N ASP A 130 -5.27 -10.68 -3.40
CA ASP A 130 -5.74 -12.01 -2.99
C ASP A 130 -5.43 -13.01 -4.10
N VAL A 131 -4.58 -13.97 -3.79
CA VAL A 131 -4.14 -15.03 -4.70
C VAL A 131 -4.73 -16.41 -4.35
N LEU A 132 -5.65 -16.51 -3.38
CA LEU A 132 -6.21 -17.78 -2.90
C LEU A 132 -6.76 -18.63 -4.04
N ASP A 133 -7.51 -18.00 -4.95
CA ASP A 133 -8.26 -18.67 -6.01
C ASP A 133 -7.61 -18.59 -7.41
N TRP A 134 -6.37 -18.11 -7.53
CA TRP A 134 -5.74 -17.89 -8.85
C TRP A 134 -5.26 -19.19 -9.48
N GLU A 135 -5.56 -19.47 -10.75
CA GLU A 135 -5.19 -20.75 -11.36
C GLU A 135 -3.67 -20.92 -11.54
N SER A 136 -2.92 -19.80 -11.48
CA SER A 136 -1.50 -19.72 -11.82
C SER A 136 -0.56 -19.45 -10.63
N HIS A 137 -0.92 -19.88 -9.42
CA HIS A 137 -0.21 -19.69 -8.13
C HIS A 137 1.33 -19.59 -8.17
N GLY A 138 2.02 -20.31 -9.07
CA GLY A 138 3.49 -20.27 -9.21
C GLY A 138 4.08 -19.21 -10.15
N THR A 139 3.33 -18.65 -11.10
CA THR A 139 3.79 -17.62 -12.06
C THR A 139 3.36 -16.21 -11.70
N ALA A 140 2.42 -16.09 -10.76
CA ALA A 140 1.85 -14.83 -10.30
C ALA A 140 2.87 -13.84 -9.73
N VAL A 141 4.07 -14.24 -9.30
CA VAL A 141 5.02 -13.32 -8.62
C VAL A 141 5.80 -12.41 -9.60
N CYS A 142 5.86 -12.74 -10.89
CA CYS A 142 6.73 -12.05 -11.85
C CYS A 142 6.35 -10.57 -12.11
N PRO A 143 5.06 -10.20 -12.27
CA PRO A 143 4.63 -8.81 -12.44
C PRO A 143 4.94 -7.93 -11.22
N LEU A 144 4.67 -8.40 -10.01
CA LEU A 144 4.97 -7.66 -8.78
C LEU A 144 6.46 -7.46 -8.58
N LYS A 145 7.27 -8.49 -8.85
CA LYS A 145 8.73 -8.34 -8.85
C LYS A 145 9.17 -7.19 -9.75
N SER A 146 8.61 -7.10 -10.95
CA SER A 146 8.95 -6.01 -11.87
C SER A 146 8.51 -4.66 -11.31
N ALA A 147 7.28 -4.56 -10.83
CA ALA A 147 6.70 -3.34 -10.27
C ALA A 147 7.45 -2.80 -9.04
N LEU A 148 7.93 -3.70 -8.17
CA LEU A 148 8.66 -3.33 -6.96
C LEU A 148 10.18 -3.27 -7.16
N SER A 149 10.72 -3.61 -8.33
CA SER A 149 12.17 -3.53 -8.59
C SER A 149 12.62 -2.16 -9.12
N VAL A 150 11.73 -1.17 -9.23
CA VAL A 150 12.06 0.17 -9.72
C VAL A 150 12.26 1.17 -8.57
N PRO A 151 13.12 2.21 -8.75
CA PRO A 151 13.32 3.26 -7.75
C PRO A 151 12.02 3.94 -7.32
N ALA A 152 11.88 4.16 -6.01
CA ALA A 152 10.74 4.83 -5.39
C ALA A 152 11.20 6.10 -4.64
N PRO A 153 11.61 7.16 -5.36
CA PRO A 153 12.27 8.34 -4.78
C PRO A 153 11.41 9.14 -3.79
N MET A 154 10.08 9.04 -3.91
CA MET A 154 9.11 9.81 -3.12
C MET A 154 8.32 8.97 -2.11
N LEU A 155 8.49 7.64 -2.14
CA LEU A 155 7.71 6.72 -1.32
C LEU A 155 8.07 6.90 0.15
N GLU A 156 7.07 7.23 0.97
CA GLU A 156 7.13 7.46 2.41
C GLU A 156 6.56 6.26 3.18
N ASP A 157 5.44 5.73 2.71
CA ASP A 157 4.74 4.59 3.29
C ASP A 157 4.42 3.53 2.22
N ALA A 158 4.67 2.26 2.56
CA ALA A 158 4.33 1.14 1.71
C ALA A 158 3.65 0.03 2.51
N PHE A 159 2.47 -0.39 2.06
CA PHE A 159 1.71 -1.52 2.57
C PHE A 159 1.52 -2.51 1.41
N ILE A 160 2.06 -3.72 1.55
CA ILE A 160 1.94 -4.79 0.57
C ILE A 160 1.39 -6.01 1.28
N ASP A 161 0.19 -6.41 0.90
CA ASP A 161 -0.54 -7.54 1.46
C ASP A 161 -0.88 -8.52 0.35
N LEU A 162 -0.25 -9.69 0.42
CA LEU A 162 -0.49 -10.81 -0.45
C LEU A 162 -1.23 -11.87 0.35
N ASP A 163 -2.56 -11.85 0.29
CA ASP A 163 -3.40 -12.84 0.95
C ASP A 163 -3.45 -14.12 0.10
N GLY A 164 -3.28 -15.27 0.75
CA GLY A 164 -2.97 -16.53 0.08
C GLY A 164 -2.27 -17.49 1.03
N ALA A 165 -3.05 -18.37 1.68
CA ALA A 165 -2.66 -19.20 2.83
C ALA A 165 -1.34 -20.02 2.71
N HIS A 166 -0.75 -20.15 1.53
CA HIS A 166 0.41 -21.01 1.27
C HIS A 166 1.48 -20.42 0.34
N LEU A 167 1.35 -19.17 -0.14
CA LEU A 167 2.26 -18.60 -1.14
C LEU A 167 2.94 -17.36 -0.60
N TRP A 168 4.07 -17.58 0.06
CA TRP A 168 4.96 -16.50 0.43
C TRP A 168 5.66 -16.02 -0.83
N ALA A 169 5.47 -14.75 -1.20
CA ALA A 169 6.24 -14.16 -2.28
C ALA A 169 7.68 -13.95 -1.80
N VAL A 170 8.60 -14.76 -2.32
CA VAL A 170 10.02 -14.64 -1.97
C VAL A 170 10.65 -13.46 -2.72
N VAL A 171 11.09 -12.47 -1.95
CA VAL A 171 11.83 -11.30 -2.42
C VAL A 171 13.32 -11.60 -2.35
N ASP A 172 13.84 -12.09 -3.48
CA ASP A 172 15.26 -12.35 -3.74
C ASP A 172 15.97 -11.18 -4.45
N TYR A 173 15.28 -10.04 -4.57
CA TYR A 173 15.71 -8.86 -5.32
C TYR A 173 15.74 -7.60 -4.43
N GLN A 174 16.17 -6.47 -5.01
CA GLN A 174 16.18 -5.18 -4.34
C GLN A 174 14.79 -4.55 -4.41
N LEU A 175 14.11 -4.43 -3.26
CA LEU A 175 12.85 -3.70 -3.22
C LEU A 175 13.10 -2.22 -3.50
N PHE A 176 12.17 -1.64 -4.24
CA PHE A 176 12.22 -0.28 -4.76
C PHE A 176 13.51 0.02 -5.51
N GLY A 177 14.05 -0.97 -6.23
CA GLY A 177 15.34 -0.88 -6.93
C GLY A 177 16.52 -0.54 -6.01
N GLY A 178 16.37 -0.75 -4.69
CA GLY A 178 17.34 -0.37 -3.68
C GLY A 178 17.37 1.14 -3.40
N PHE A 179 16.39 1.91 -3.86
CA PHE A 179 16.35 3.36 -3.72
C PHE A 179 14.95 3.86 -3.31
N ALA A 180 14.74 4.01 -2.01
CA ALA A 180 13.56 4.64 -1.41
C ALA A 180 13.99 5.58 -0.26
N PRO A 181 14.56 6.75 -0.58
CA PRO A 181 15.18 7.62 0.43
C PRO A 181 14.18 8.29 1.37
N CYS A 182 12.88 8.26 1.08
CA CYS A 182 11.84 8.83 1.94
C CYS A 182 11.08 7.76 2.74
N LEU A 183 11.35 6.47 2.50
CA LEU A 183 10.57 5.37 3.07
C LEU A 183 10.82 5.26 4.56
N THR A 184 9.77 5.47 5.36
CA THR A 184 9.81 5.42 6.82
C THR A 184 8.94 4.31 7.38
N ARG A 185 7.87 3.89 6.67
CA ARG A 185 7.01 2.80 7.09
C ARG A 185 6.90 1.74 6.01
N LEU A 186 7.06 0.49 6.41
CA LEU A 186 6.94 -0.66 5.53
C LEU A 186 6.11 -1.74 6.22
N GLN A 187 5.02 -2.14 5.57
CA GLN A 187 4.21 -3.27 5.98
C GLN A 187 4.20 -4.32 4.88
N LEU A 188 4.56 -5.55 5.24
CA LEU A 188 4.66 -6.69 4.33
C LEU A 188 3.86 -7.85 4.89
N HIS A 189 2.84 -8.31 4.19
CA HIS A 189 2.05 -9.48 4.55
C HIS A 189 2.07 -10.48 3.38
N GLY A 190 2.33 -11.76 3.68
CA GLY A 190 2.55 -12.77 2.64
C GLY A 190 3.83 -12.59 1.79
N VAL A 191 4.79 -11.78 2.26
CA VAL A 191 6.05 -11.49 1.55
C VAL A 191 7.25 -11.88 2.42
N GLU A 192 8.18 -12.65 1.86
CA GLU A 192 9.40 -13.08 2.53
C GLU A 192 10.64 -12.38 1.97
N ILE A 193 11.38 -11.63 2.78
CA ILE A 193 12.65 -11.00 2.36
C ILE A 193 13.79 -11.99 2.56
N THR A 194 14.39 -12.47 1.46
CA THR A 194 15.55 -13.39 1.51
C THR A 194 16.86 -12.72 1.10
N ASN A 195 16.78 -11.59 0.39
CA ASN A 195 17.96 -10.80 0.06
C ASN A 195 18.42 -9.98 1.29
N PRO A 196 19.61 -10.26 1.85
CA PRO A 196 20.07 -9.64 3.09
C PRO A 196 20.57 -8.19 2.92
N ILE A 197 20.62 -7.66 1.69
CA ILE A 197 21.09 -6.30 1.42
C ILE A 197 19.93 -5.53 0.81
N GLN A 198 19.36 -4.57 1.55
CA GLN A 198 18.26 -3.72 1.10
C GLN A 198 18.58 -2.24 1.42
N PRO A 199 19.29 -1.50 0.56
CA PRO A 199 19.66 -0.10 0.84
C PRO A 199 18.44 0.82 1.00
N ALA A 200 17.32 0.48 0.36
CA ALA A 200 16.03 1.16 0.50
C ALA A 200 15.52 1.16 1.95
N PHE A 201 15.99 0.25 2.81
CA PHE A 201 15.52 0.07 4.17
C PHE A 201 16.28 0.89 5.20
N SER A 202 17.28 1.66 4.77
CA SER A 202 18.17 2.42 5.63
C SER A 202 17.49 3.47 6.51
N ARG A 203 16.25 3.86 6.21
CA ARG A 203 15.48 4.90 6.92
C ARG A 203 14.12 4.43 7.45
N ILE A 204 13.84 3.12 7.36
CA ILE A 204 12.59 2.59 7.88
C ILE A 204 12.61 2.65 9.41
N GLU A 205 11.64 3.36 9.95
CA GLU A 205 11.43 3.57 11.38
C GLU A 205 10.37 2.58 11.91
N TYR A 206 9.40 2.20 11.07
CA TYR A 206 8.30 1.33 11.43
C TYR A 206 8.19 0.16 10.46
N PHE A 207 8.33 -1.06 10.97
CA PHE A 207 8.16 -2.28 10.18
C PHE A 207 7.04 -3.15 10.76
N PHE A 208 6.14 -3.60 9.89
CA PHE A 208 5.13 -4.61 10.19
C PHE A 208 5.27 -5.77 9.22
N GLY A 209 5.44 -7.00 9.70
CA GLY A 209 5.49 -8.13 8.79
C GLY A 209 5.53 -9.50 9.45
N PRO A 210 5.71 -10.58 8.66
CA PRO A 210 5.62 -11.92 9.18
C PRO A 210 6.70 -12.21 10.24
N SER A 211 6.32 -12.94 11.28
CA SER A 211 7.23 -13.34 12.36
C SER A 211 8.20 -14.46 11.96
N ALA A 212 7.89 -15.22 10.91
CA ALA A 212 8.57 -16.46 10.55
C ALA A 212 9.11 -16.48 9.13
N ILE A 213 10.33 -17.02 8.98
CA ILE A 213 10.80 -17.65 7.73
C ILE A 213 10.72 -19.15 7.94
N SER A 214 10.07 -19.87 7.02
CA SER A 214 10.20 -21.33 6.98
C SER A 214 11.53 -21.67 6.33
N ASP A 215 12.45 -22.29 7.07
CA ASP A 215 13.60 -22.91 6.41
C ASP A 215 13.13 -24.01 5.44
N MET A 216 13.97 -24.44 4.51
CA MET A 216 13.63 -25.54 3.56
C MET A 216 13.29 -26.88 4.26
N ALA A 217 13.44 -26.97 5.58
CA ALA A 217 13.07 -28.11 6.41
C ALA A 217 11.80 -27.87 7.25
N GLY A 218 11.08 -26.77 7.04
CA GLY A 218 9.84 -26.41 7.74
C GLY A 218 10.05 -26.00 9.21
N ARG A 219 11.28 -25.63 9.60
CA ARG A 219 11.57 -25.11 10.94
C ARG A 219 11.42 -23.60 10.93
N THR A 220 10.54 -23.12 11.81
CA THR A 220 10.23 -21.71 12.03
C THR A 220 11.28 -21.11 12.97
N ALA A 221 12.22 -20.32 12.45
CA ALA A 221 13.23 -19.65 13.27
C ALA A 221 12.85 -18.16 13.49
N LEU A 222 11.86 -17.91 14.37
CA LEU A 222 11.31 -16.57 14.62
C LEU A 222 12.36 -15.54 15.08
N VAL A 223 13.35 -15.96 15.88
CA VAL A 223 14.35 -15.03 16.46
C VAL A 223 15.46 -14.67 15.51
N ALA A 224 15.94 -15.65 14.73
CA ALA A 224 16.89 -15.39 13.66
C ALA A 224 16.31 -14.36 12.68
N HIS A 225 14.99 -14.38 12.49
CA HIS A 225 14.27 -13.39 11.69
C HIS A 225 14.31 -12.00 12.33
N ALA A 226 13.93 -11.82 13.60
CA ALA A 226 13.98 -10.51 14.27
C ALA A 226 15.40 -9.90 14.29
N LEU A 227 16.44 -10.71 14.55
CA LEU A 227 17.83 -10.26 14.48
C LEU A 227 18.26 -9.87 13.06
N THR A 228 17.82 -10.65 12.05
CA THR A 228 18.09 -10.34 10.63
C THR A 228 17.35 -9.06 10.21
N LEU A 229 16.10 -8.86 10.64
CA LEU A 229 15.34 -7.65 10.38
C LEU A 229 15.99 -6.44 11.05
N GLY A 230 16.43 -6.54 12.31
CA GLY A 230 17.19 -5.46 12.96
C GLY A 230 18.49 -5.10 12.22
N GLN A 231 19.13 -6.05 11.53
CA GLN A 231 20.28 -5.75 10.66
C GLN A 231 19.88 -5.10 9.33
N LEU A 232 18.71 -5.47 8.80
CA LEU A 232 18.16 -4.91 7.56
C LEU A 232 17.66 -3.47 7.73
N PHE A 233 17.16 -3.12 8.91
CA PHE A 233 16.55 -1.82 9.24
C PHE A 233 17.38 -1.08 10.29
N PRO A 234 18.47 -0.39 9.91
CA PRO A 234 19.35 0.26 10.88
C PRO A 234 18.74 1.47 11.61
N ALA A 235 17.61 1.99 11.11
CA ALA A 235 16.87 3.11 11.68
C ALA A 235 15.58 2.67 12.42
N LEU A 236 15.39 1.36 12.61
CA LEU A 236 14.15 0.82 13.14
C LEU A 236 13.91 1.31 14.57
N ALA A 237 12.72 1.87 14.78
CA ALA A 237 12.25 2.34 16.08
C ALA A 237 11.10 1.47 16.62
N ASP A 238 10.34 0.81 15.74
CA ASP A 238 9.23 -0.07 16.10
C ASP A 238 9.17 -1.28 15.17
N LEU A 239 9.19 -2.48 15.76
CA LEU A 239 9.13 -3.76 15.06
C LEU A 239 7.86 -4.51 15.48
N THR A 240 6.92 -4.69 14.55
CA THR A 240 5.72 -5.50 14.80
C THR A 240 5.72 -6.76 13.92
N LEU A 241 5.59 -7.93 14.55
CA LEU A 241 5.66 -9.24 13.90
C LEU A 241 4.31 -9.97 13.95
N THR A 242 3.82 -10.52 12.82
CA THR A 242 2.52 -11.22 12.69
C THR A 242 2.64 -12.74 12.62
N ASP A 243 1.52 -13.45 12.81
CA ASP A 243 1.37 -14.90 12.56
C ASP A 243 2.15 -15.83 13.51
N SER A 244 2.56 -15.33 14.68
CA SER A 244 3.12 -16.16 15.75
C SER A 244 2.01 -16.64 16.69
N THR A 245 1.95 -17.95 16.98
CA THR A 245 0.93 -18.53 17.89
C THR A 245 1.25 -18.35 19.37
N SER A 246 2.52 -18.06 19.72
CA SER A 246 2.99 -17.50 21.00
C SER A 246 4.52 -17.35 20.95
N PHE A 247 5.08 -16.53 21.86
CA PHE A 247 6.52 -16.47 22.12
C PHE A 247 7.16 -17.80 22.54
N LEU A 248 6.41 -18.82 22.98
CA LEU A 248 6.96 -20.12 23.38
C LEU A 248 7.64 -20.91 22.24
N ALA A 249 7.58 -20.44 21.00
CA ALA A 249 8.39 -20.95 19.89
C ALA A 249 9.81 -20.33 19.80
N ILE A 250 10.17 -19.42 20.72
CA ILE A 250 11.43 -18.64 20.79
C ILE A 250 12.39 -19.23 21.85
N THR A 251 12.52 -20.55 21.91
CA THR A 251 13.21 -21.23 23.04
C THR A 251 14.74 -21.12 23.07
N GLU A 252 15.41 -20.41 22.16
CA GLU A 252 16.88 -20.49 22.00
C GLU A 252 17.62 -19.16 21.73
N CYS A 253 17.22 -18.02 22.31
CA CYS A 253 18.06 -16.81 22.18
C CYS A 253 17.95 -15.79 23.33
N ASP A 254 19.11 -15.33 23.79
CA ASP A 254 19.29 -14.29 24.82
C ASP A 254 19.65 -12.91 24.23
N VAL A 255 19.51 -12.69 22.92
CA VAL A 255 20.07 -11.51 22.22
C VAL A 255 19.03 -10.81 21.36
N PHE A 256 18.75 -9.54 21.69
CA PHE A 256 18.02 -8.60 20.83
C PHE A 256 18.97 -7.78 19.96
N PRO A 257 18.50 -7.21 18.84
CA PRO A 257 19.25 -6.18 18.13
C PRO A 257 19.69 -5.09 19.10
N THR A 258 20.97 -4.74 19.13
CA THR A 258 21.56 -3.88 20.16
C THR A 258 21.00 -2.45 20.23
N HIS A 259 20.20 -2.05 19.24
CA HIS A 259 19.58 -0.72 19.13
C HIS A 259 18.06 -0.73 19.39
N LEU A 260 17.41 -1.90 19.49
CA LEU A 260 15.99 -2.01 19.80
C LEU A 260 15.80 -2.40 21.25
N ASP A 261 14.91 -1.70 21.94
CA ASP A 261 14.47 -2.10 23.28
C ASP A 261 13.44 -3.24 23.17
N GLY A 262 13.36 -4.11 24.18
CA GLY A 262 12.38 -5.20 24.21
C GLY A 262 10.92 -4.70 24.21
N SER A 263 10.68 -3.43 24.55
CA SER A 263 9.38 -2.77 24.46
C SER A 263 8.99 -2.34 23.04
N ASP A 264 9.99 -2.20 22.18
CA ASP A 264 9.84 -1.70 20.80
C ASP A 264 9.56 -2.86 19.82
N ILE A 265 9.57 -4.08 20.33
CA ILE A 265 9.24 -5.31 19.61
C ILE A 265 7.86 -5.75 20.07
N ARG A 266 6.91 -5.84 19.13
CA ARG A 266 5.54 -6.30 19.37
C ARG A 266 5.27 -7.55 18.55
N TYR A 267 4.64 -8.52 19.18
CA TYR A 267 4.13 -9.73 18.56
C TYR A 267 2.62 -9.60 18.49
N CYS A 268 2.10 -9.48 17.28
CA CYS A 268 0.66 -9.43 17.04
C CYS A 268 0.18 -10.81 16.63
N ARG A 269 -0.67 -11.41 17.47
CA ARG A 269 -1.41 -12.60 17.10
C ARG A 269 -2.71 -12.15 16.45
N ARG A 270 -2.80 -12.32 15.13
CA ARG A 270 -4.04 -12.12 14.39
C ARG A 270 -5.01 -13.23 14.82
N LEU A 271 -5.94 -12.88 15.70
CA LEU A 271 -7.11 -13.70 15.94
C LEU A 271 -8.05 -13.49 14.74
N ARG A 272 -8.89 -14.48 14.40
CA ARG A 272 -9.77 -14.39 13.21
C ARG A 272 -10.61 -13.11 13.26
N ASP A 273 -11.03 -12.63 12.09
CA ASP A 273 -11.64 -11.32 11.71
C ASP A 273 -12.59 -10.58 12.69
N ASP A 274 -13.01 -11.17 13.81
CA ASP A 274 -13.89 -10.58 14.82
C ASP A 274 -13.28 -10.46 16.24
N GLU A 275 -12.02 -10.88 16.47
CA GLU A 275 -11.34 -10.81 17.77
C GLU A 275 -10.24 -9.73 17.77
N SER A 276 -10.16 -8.95 18.86
CA SER A 276 -9.13 -7.92 19.02
C SER A 276 -7.73 -8.53 18.98
N ASP A 277 -6.82 -7.96 18.20
CA ASP A 277 -5.42 -8.39 18.16
C ASP A 277 -4.83 -8.50 19.56
N GLU A 278 -4.32 -9.68 19.91
CA GLU A 278 -3.51 -9.86 21.11
C GLU A 278 -2.09 -9.36 20.78
N ILE A 279 -1.67 -8.30 21.48
CA ILE A 279 -0.34 -7.71 21.36
C ILE A 279 0.47 -8.10 22.59
N GLU A 280 1.57 -8.81 22.36
CA GLU A 280 2.59 -9.13 23.38
C GLU A 280 3.87 -8.34 23.07
N THR A 281 4.44 -7.67 24.05
CA THR A 281 5.75 -6.99 23.89
C THR A 281 6.91 -7.98 24.08
N GLY A 282 8.07 -7.71 23.48
CA GLY A 282 9.27 -8.55 23.64
C GLY A 282 9.71 -8.74 25.10
N TYR A 283 9.49 -7.76 25.97
CA TYR A 283 9.73 -7.90 27.41
C TYR A 283 8.77 -8.86 28.13
N GLU A 284 7.48 -8.79 27.83
CA GLU A 284 6.48 -9.71 28.39
C GLU A 284 6.79 -11.13 27.98
N ALA A 285 7.17 -11.28 26.72
CA ALA A 285 7.65 -12.50 26.11
C ALA A 285 8.85 -13.09 26.89
N LEU A 286 9.94 -12.33 27.05
CA LEU A 286 11.14 -12.77 27.80
C LEU A 286 10.83 -13.21 29.23
N ARG A 287 9.98 -12.44 29.92
CA ARG A 287 9.58 -12.75 31.28
C ARG A 287 8.81 -14.07 31.36
N GLY A 288 7.99 -14.36 30.34
CA GLY A 288 7.34 -15.66 30.18
C GLY A 288 8.33 -16.82 30.14
N LEU A 289 9.43 -16.69 29.38
CA LEU A 289 10.49 -17.72 29.30
C LEU A 289 11.20 -17.94 30.63
N GLU A 290 11.55 -16.87 31.35
CA GLU A 290 12.18 -16.97 32.67
C GLU A 290 11.29 -17.71 33.69
N THR A 291 9.97 -17.60 33.54
CA THR A 291 9.00 -18.29 34.42
C THR A 291 8.66 -19.71 34.00
N ALA A 292 8.94 -20.10 32.75
CA ALA A 292 8.64 -21.42 32.21
C ALA A 292 9.78 -22.44 32.43
N ASN A 293 11.00 -21.97 32.73
CA ASN A 293 12.19 -22.76 33.06
C ASN A 293 12.38 -22.92 34.58
#